data_AF-A0A6M3JZE4-F1
#
_entry.id   AF-A0A6M3JZE4-F1
#
_cell.length_a   1.000
_cell.length_b   1.000
_cell.length_c   1.000
_cell.angle_alpha   90.00
_cell.angle_beta   90.00
_cell.angle_gamma   90.00
#
_symmetry.space_group_name_H-M   'P 1'
#
loop_
_entity.id
_entity.type
_entity.pdbx_description
1 polymer ?
#
loop_
_entity_poly.entity_id
_entity_poly.type
_entity_poly.pdbx_seq_one_letter_code
_entity_poly.pdbx_strand_id
1 'polypeptide(L)' 'MNTVQKHIEHLQRTYEQGDVIAVAIWVVDDVLTRAKERKIKITKKQAEDILSTIERHQDATLGITWDTLDCYIDDVK' A
#
# COMPACT_ATOMS: atom_id res chain seq x y z
N MET A 1 10.55 3.88 0.72
CA MET A 1 9.31 4.09 -0.04
C MET A 1 9.48 3.47 -1.41
N ASN A 2 8.70 2.42 -1.68
CA ASN A 2 8.61 1.86 -3.02
C ASN A 2 7.75 2.79 -3.88
N THR A 3 8.20 3.03 -5.11
CA THR A 3 7.49 3.87 -6.09
C THR A 3 7.05 2.98 -7.25
N VAL A 4 6.04 3.43 -8.00
CA VAL A 4 5.59 2.74 -9.21
C VAL A 4 6.75 2.53 -10.18
N GLN A 5 7.62 3.54 -10.36
CA GLN A 5 8.81 3.42 -11.21
C GLN A 5 9.72 2.26 -10.78
N LYS A 6 10.08 2.17 -9.50
CA LYS A 6 10.93 1.06 -9.00
C LYS A 6 10.25 -0.30 -9.15
N HIS A 7 8.91 -0.33 -9.01
CA HIS A 7 8.15 -1.56 -9.19
C HIS A 7 8.12 -2.01 -10.66
N ILE A 8 7.97 -1.07 -11.61
CA ILE A 8 8.10 -1.35 -13.05
C ILE A 8 9.47 -1.93 -13.36
N GLU A 9 10.55 -1.29 -12.89
CA GLU A 9 11.92 -1.77 -13.08
C GLU A 9 12.13 -3.17 -12.49
N HIS A 10 11.56 -3.44 -11.31
CA HIS A 10 11.60 -4.76 -10.68
C HIS A 10 10.87 -5.81 -11.52
N LEU A 11 9.66 -5.52 -11.98
CA LEU A 11 8.85 -6.45 -12.77
C LEU A 11 9.55 -6.79 -14.09
N GLN A 12 10.04 -5.78 -14.82
CA GLN A 12 10.76 -5.94 -16.09
C GLN A 12 12.03 -6.78 -15.96
N ARG A 13 12.69 -6.74 -14.80
CA ARG A 13 13.92 -7.51 -14.54
C ARG A 13 13.65 -8.94 -14.09
N THR A 14 12.48 -9.20 -13.48
CA THR A 14 12.24 -10.43 -12.71
C THR A 14 11.31 -11.40 -13.41
N TYR A 15 10.39 -10.91 -14.25
CA TYR A 15 9.33 -11.71 -14.87
C TYR A 15 9.34 -11.55 -16.39
N GLU A 16 8.79 -12.53 -17.08
CA GLU A 16 8.57 -12.47 -18.53
C GLU A 16 7.25 -11.76 -18.82
N GLN A 17 7.16 -11.06 -19.96
CA GLN A 17 5.94 -10.30 -20.32
C GLN A 17 4.68 -11.18 -20.45
N GLY A 18 4.85 -12.49 -20.67
CA GLY A 18 3.76 -13.46 -20.82
C GLY A 18 3.29 -14.11 -19.52
N ASP A 19 3.92 -13.81 -18.38
CA ASP A 19 3.56 -14.42 -17.10
C ASP A 19 2.17 -13.95 -16.62
N VAL A 20 1.35 -14.90 -16.16
CA VAL A 20 0.05 -14.59 -15.55
C VAL A 20 0.27 -14.22 -14.08
N ILE A 21 -0.14 -13.02 -13.69
CA ILE A 21 0.09 -12.48 -12.35
C ILE A 21 -1.19 -12.00 -11.67
N ALA A 22 -1.19 -11.99 -10.34
CA ALA A 22 -2.18 -11.30 -9.50
C ALA A 22 -1.46 -10.25 -8.65
N VAL A 23 -1.89 -8.99 -8.73
CA VAL A 23 -1.21 -7.85 -8.08
C VAL A 23 -2.24 -6.94 -7.41
N ALA A 24 -1.94 -6.52 -6.18
CA ALA A 24 -2.65 -5.45 -5.49
C ALA A 24 -1.73 -4.22 -5.38
N ILE A 25 -2.15 -3.09 -5.98
CA ILE A 25 -1.41 -1.83 -5.95
C ILE A 25 -2.19 -0.83 -5.11
N TRP A 26 -1.52 -0.23 -4.13
CA TRP A 26 -2.07 0.77 -3.23
C TRP A 26 -1.21 2.04 -3.28
N VAL A 27 -1.86 3.19 -3.33
CA VAL A 27 -1.23 4.51 -3.42
C VAL A 27 -1.65 5.40 -2.25
N VAL A 28 -0.92 6.50 -2.07
CA VAL A 28 -1.14 7.44 -0.96
C VAL A 28 -2.59 7.95 -0.92
N ASP A 29 -3.20 8.16 -2.09
CA ASP A 29 -4.57 8.65 -2.19
C ASP A 29 -5.61 7.64 -1.68
N ASP A 30 -5.34 6.33 -1.74
CA ASP A 30 -6.23 5.31 -1.16
C ASP A 30 -6.29 5.46 0.36
N VAL A 31 -5.14 5.65 1.00
CA VAL A 31 -5.03 5.84 2.45
C VAL A 31 -5.68 7.16 2.88
N LEU A 32 -5.42 8.24 2.15
CA LEU A 32 -6.00 9.56 2.45
C LEU A 32 -7.53 9.56 2.27
N THR A 33 -8.02 8.94 1.20
CA THR A 33 -9.46 8.81 0.94
C THR A 33 -10.12 7.97 2.02
N ARG A 34 -9.51 6.83 2.39
CA ARG A 34 -10.02 5.96 3.43
C ARG A 34 -10.05 6.63 4.81
N ALA A 35 -9.00 7.33 5.19
CA ALA A 35 -8.97 8.10 6.44
C ALA A 35 -10.06 9.18 6.46
N LYS A 36 -10.29 9.87 5.34
CA LYS A 36 -11.36 10.86 5.20
C LYS A 36 -12.75 10.24 5.37
N GLU A 37 -13.02 9.10 4.75
CA GLU A 37 -14.29 8.36 4.93
C GLU A 37 -14.55 8.00 6.40
N ARG A 38 -13.48 7.66 7.12
CA ARG A 38 -13.50 7.31 8.54
C ARG A 38 -13.40 8.52 9.48
N LYS A 39 -13.36 9.73 8.93
CA LYS A 39 -13.26 11.00 9.68
C LYS A 39 -11.99 11.13 10.53
N ILE A 40 -10.91 10.45 10.15
CA ILE A 40 -9.59 10.52 10.77
C ILE A 40 -8.73 11.47 9.94
N LYS A 41 -8.11 12.46 10.60
CA LYS A 41 -7.22 13.42 9.94
C LYS A 41 -5.79 12.89 9.98
N ILE A 42 -5.23 12.61 8.82
CA ILE A 42 -3.82 12.26 8.65
C ILE A 42 -3.18 13.16 7.61
N THR A 43 -1.87 13.33 7.73
CA THR A 43 -1.04 14.02 6.74
C THR A 43 -0.67 13.10 5.60
N LYS A 44 -0.28 13.68 4.46
CA LYS A 44 0.33 12.93 3.35
C LYS A 44 1.53 12.09 3.81
N LYS A 45 2.35 12.66 4.70
CA LYS A 45 3.54 11.97 5.24
C LYS A 45 3.17 10.73 6.06
N GLN A 46 2.15 10.82 6.91
CA GLN A 46 1.62 9.68 7.65
C GLN A 46 1.06 8.60 6.71
N ALA A 47 0.36 8.99 5.64
CA ALA A 47 -0.11 8.04 4.63
C ALA A 47 1.04 7.31 3.90
N GLU A 48 2.13 8.03 3.55
CA GLU A 48 3.35 7.43 3.00
C GLU A 48 4.01 6.45 3.99
N ASP A 49 4.04 6.80 5.27
CA ASP A 49 4.61 5.97 6.32
C ASP A 49 3.77 4.71 6.60
N ILE A 50 2.44 4.81 6.50
CA ILE A 50 1.51 3.66 6.54
C ILE A 50 1.83 2.69 5.39
N LEU A 51 1.87 3.16 4.14
CA LEU A 51 2.15 2.29 2.99
C LEU A 51 3.54 1.66 3.08
N SER A 52 4.53 2.42 3.51
CA SER A 52 5.89 1.94 3.77
C SER A 52 5.93 0.86 4.86
N THR A 53 5.01 0.91 5.82
CA THR A 53 4.91 -0.09 6.90
C THR A 53 4.16 -1.32 6.44
N ILE A 54 3.03 -1.17 5.75
CA ILE A 54 2.28 -2.27 5.14
C ILE A 54 3.16 -3.07 4.20
N GLU A 55 3.91 -2.41 3.31
CA GLU A 55 4.76 -3.09 2.33
C GLU A 55 5.82 -3.98 2.96
N ARG A 56 6.38 -3.57 4.12
CA ARG A 56 7.37 -4.36 4.86
C ARG A 56 6.79 -5.53 5.65
N HIS A 57 5.50 -5.50 5.96
CA HIS A 57 4.86 -6.47 6.87
C HIS A 57 3.72 -7.26 6.22
N GLN A 58 3.43 -7.05 4.94
CA GLN A 58 2.42 -7.83 4.23
C GLN A 58 2.79 -9.32 4.24
N ASP A 59 1.77 -10.17 4.34
CA ASP A 59 1.91 -11.62 4.31
C ASP A 59 0.85 -12.24 3.37
N ALA A 60 1.04 -13.51 3.05
CA ALA A 60 0.14 -14.24 2.15
C ALA A 60 -1.19 -14.70 2.80
N THR A 61 -1.32 -14.54 4.12
CA THR A 61 -2.53 -14.95 4.88
C THR A 61 -3.58 -13.85 4.88
N LEU A 62 -3.18 -12.61 5.17
CA LEU A 62 -4.07 -11.45 5.24
C LEU A 62 -3.99 -10.58 3.98
N GLY A 63 -2.80 -10.45 3.40
CA GLY A 63 -2.54 -9.52 2.30
C GLY A 63 -2.75 -8.05 2.68
N ILE A 64 -2.82 -7.19 1.66
CA ILE A 64 -3.16 -5.78 1.81
C ILE A 64 -4.64 -5.61 1.47
N THR A 65 -5.47 -5.37 2.49
CA THR A 65 -6.91 -5.16 2.38
C THR A 65 -7.33 -3.82 2.98
N TRP A 66 -8.59 -3.43 2.79
CA TRP A 66 -9.16 -2.27 3.47
C TRP A 66 -9.08 -2.41 4.99
N ASP A 67 -9.30 -3.61 5.52
CA ASP A 67 -9.20 -3.87 6.96
C ASP A 67 -7.76 -3.71 7.46
N THR A 68 -6.78 -4.18 6.67
CA THR A 68 -5.35 -3.97 6.97
C THR A 68 -5.03 -2.46 7.01
N LEU A 69 -5.45 -1.69 5.99
CA LEU A 69 -5.29 -0.24 5.97
C LEU A 69 -5.94 0.42 7.19
N ASP A 70 -7.14 -0.02 7.53
CA ASP A 70 -7.94 0.54 8.61
C ASP A 70 -7.25 0.40 9.96
N CYS A 71 -6.63 -0.75 10.24
CA CYS A 71 -5.81 -0.94 11.44
C CYS A 71 -4.67 0.08 11.52
N TYR A 72 -3.92 0.28 10.43
CA TYR A 72 -2.80 1.23 10.44
C TYR A 72 -3.26 2.68 10.52
N ILE A 73 -4.41 3.04 9.94
CA ILE A 73 -4.99 4.38 10.04
C ILE A 73 -5.42 4.68 11.48
N ASP A 74 -6.03 3.69 12.17
CA ASP A 74 -6.51 3.85 13.55
C ASP A 74 -5.37 4.03 14.56
N ASP A 75 -4.19 3.47 14.26
CA ASP A 75 -2.99 3.59 15.09
C ASP A 75 -2.24 4.92 14.93
N VAL A 76 -2.65 5.77 13.97
CA VAL A 76 -2.06 7.11 13.79
C VAL A 76 -2.44 8.02 14.96
N LYS A 77 -1.45 8.44 15.74
CA LYS A 77 -1.57 9.40 16.84
C LYS A 77 -1.23 10.83 16.42
#